data_AF-A0A3N5WXB6-F1
#
_entry.id   AF-A0A3N5WXB6-F1
#
_cell.length_a   1.000
_cell.length_b   1.000
_cell.length_c   1.000
_cell.angle_alpha   90.00
_cell.angle_beta   90.00
_cell.angle_gamma   90.00
#
_symmetry.space_group_name_H-M   'P 1'
#
loop_
_entity.id
_entity.type
_entity.pdbx_description
1 polymer ?
#
loop_
_entity_poly.entity_id
_entity_poly.type
_entity_poly.pdbx_seq_one_letter_code
_entity_poly.pdbx_strand_id
1 'polypeptide(L)'
;MNTSTIRILLALFMIAHGLVHLSLTLVPAPQPGGMHTPFWPGWWRTDTDPAWLASRMGLSTNAVRTAGWLLWMAALVAFVLAGLGRLGLPGLAALWAPLAAAGSLASLILLAFYWHPWFIAAAGINLILLAGIWMHWPASVFTK
;
A
#
# COMPACT_ATOMS: atom_id res chain seq x y z
N MET A 1 23.66 -1.19 13.28
CA MET A 1 22.81 -2.40 13.16
C MET A 1 23.47 -3.38 12.24
N ASN A 2 23.43 -4.69 12.54
CA ASN A 2 23.94 -5.70 11.61
C ASN A 2 22.96 -5.92 10.46
N THR A 3 23.43 -6.58 9.39
CA THR A 3 22.67 -6.84 8.17
C THR A 3 21.36 -7.60 8.45
N SER A 4 21.38 -8.60 9.33
CA SER A 4 20.20 -9.39 9.69
C SER A 4 19.11 -8.54 10.34
N THR A 5 19.48 -7.64 11.27
CA THR A 5 18.54 -6.72 11.91
C THR A 5 17.86 -5.81 10.90
N ILE A 6 18.60 -5.22 9.94
CA ILE A 6 18.04 -4.37 8.89
C ILE A 6 17.01 -5.14 8.06
N ARG A 7 17.34 -6.37 7.66
CA ARG A 7 16.46 -7.22 6.83
C ARG A 7 15.17 -7.57 7.57
N ILE A 8 15.25 -7.92 8.85
CA ILE A 8 14.08 -8.22 9.69
C ILE A 8 13.21 -6.97 9.84
N LEU A 9 13.82 -5.81 10.14
CA LEU A 9 13.07 -4.56 10.28
C LEU A 9 12.37 -4.16 8.99
N LEU A 10 13.02 -4.29 7.84
CA LEU A 10 12.39 -4.04 6.56
C LEU A 10 11.23 -5.01 6.30
N ALA A 11 11.40 -6.30 6.64
CA ALA A 11 10.34 -7.28 6.47
C ALA A 11 9.11 -6.96 7.32
N LEU A 12 9.32 -6.65 8.61
CA LEU A 12 8.26 -6.25 9.53
C LEU A 12 7.61 -4.94 9.09
N PHE A 13 8.40 -3.99 8.59
CA PHE A 13 7.91 -2.73 8.05
C PHE A 13 6.98 -2.97 6.85
N MET A 14 7.36 -3.82 5.89
CA MET A 14 6.51 -4.13 4.73
C MET A 14 5.19 -4.80 5.17
N ILE A 15 5.24 -5.75 6.10
CA ILE A 15 4.03 -6.39 6.65
C ILE A 15 3.13 -5.34 7.31
N ALA A 16 3.70 -4.52 8.20
CA ALA A 16 2.96 -3.48 8.90
C ALA A 16 2.35 -2.46 7.92
N HIS A 17 3.11 -2.03 6.90
CA HIS A 17 2.64 -1.11 5.88
C HIS A 17 1.49 -1.70 5.04
N GLY A 18 1.58 -2.98 4.68
CA GLY A 18 0.46 -3.71 4.06
C GLY A 18 -0.78 -3.77 4.95
N LEU A 19 -0.62 -3.99 6.27
CA LEU A 19 -1.73 -4.02 7.23
C LEU A 19 -2.35 -2.63 7.50
N VAL A 20 -1.57 -1.55 7.41
CA VAL A 20 -2.11 -0.18 7.51
C VAL A 20 -3.16 0.08 6.42
N HIS A 21 -2.97 -0.46 5.22
CA HIS A 21 -3.98 -0.36 4.16
C HIS A 21 -5.32 -0.98 4.59
N LEU A 22 -5.31 -2.09 5.33
CA LEU A 22 -6.53 -2.68 5.91
C LEU A 22 -7.14 -1.77 6.98
N SER A 23 -6.33 -1.14 7.84
CA SER A 23 -6.88 -0.26 8.88
C SER A 23 -7.71 0.91 8.30
N LEU A 24 -7.32 1.41 7.13
CA LEU A 24 -8.00 2.51 6.45
C LEU A 24 -9.34 2.11 5.81
N THR A 25 -9.60 0.82 5.56
CA THR A 25 -10.94 0.36 5.15
C THR A 25 -11.90 0.27 6.35
N LEU A 26 -11.40 0.38 7.58
CA LEU A 26 -12.20 0.40 8.81
C LEU A 26 -12.57 1.82 9.27
N VAL A 27 -11.95 2.86 8.70
CA VAL A 27 -12.26 4.26 9.03
C VAL A 27 -13.65 4.62 8.49
N PRO A 28 -14.61 5.10 9.31
CA PRO A 28 -15.94 5.47 8.83
C PRO A 28 -15.89 6.52 7.71
N ALA A 29 -16.86 6.47 6.79
CA ALA A 29 -16.99 7.52 5.79
C ALA A 29 -17.33 8.87 6.47
N PRO A 30 -16.77 10.00 6.00
CA PRO A 30 -17.08 11.31 6.57
C PRO A 30 -18.57 11.64 6.52
N GLN A 31 -19.11 12.10 7.64
CA GLN A 31 -20.48 12.61 7.72
C GLN A 31 -20.58 14.04 7.19
N PRO A 32 -21.73 14.45 6.63
CA PRO A 32 -21.94 15.84 6.20
C PRO A 32 -21.63 16.84 7.33
N GLY A 33 -20.75 17.80 7.07
CA GLY A 33 -20.33 18.83 8.05
C GLY A 33 -19.32 18.36 9.11
N GLY A 34 -18.90 17.09 9.09
CA GLY A 34 -17.87 16.55 9.98
C GLY A 34 -16.45 16.76 9.45
N MET A 35 -15.45 16.36 10.26
CA MET A 35 -14.06 16.27 9.80
C MET A 35 -13.95 15.22 8.69
N HIS A 36 -13.36 15.60 7.57
CA HIS A 36 -13.12 14.70 6.46
C HIS A 36 -11.90 13.84 6.74
N THR A 37 -12.13 12.61 7.20
CA THR A 37 -11.07 11.64 7.53
C THR A 37 -10.79 10.71 6.35
N PRO A 38 -9.52 10.33 6.13
CA PRO A 38 -9.18 9.41 5.05
C PRO A 38 -9.73 8.00 5.30
N PHE A 39 -10.41 7.44 4.31
CA PHE A 39 -10.82 6.04 4.30
C PHE A 39 -10.54 5.41 2.93
N TRP A 40 -10.48 4.08 2.87
CA TRP A 40 -10.32 3.33 1.63
C TRP A 40 -11.60 2.62 1.20
N PRO A 41 -11.84 2.42 -0.11
CA PRO A 41 -12.76 1.40 -0.59
C PRO A 41 -12.35 0.03 -0.03
N GLY A 42 -13.32 -0.71 0.49
CA GLY A 42 -13.15 -2.11 0.87
C GLY A 42 -14.14 -2.96 0.09
N TRP A 43 -13.85 -4.24 -0.11
CA TRP A 43 -14.76 -5.14 -0.85
C TRP A 43 -16.14 -5.26 -0.18
N TRP A 44 -16.23 -4.95 1.13
CA TRP A 44 -17.46 -4.93 1.93
C TRP A 44 -18.11 -3.55 2.06
N ARG A 45 -17.49 -2.48 1.53
CA ARG A 45 -17.98 -1.12 1.70
C ARG A 45 -18.80 -0.65 0.52
N THR A 46 -19.87 0.10 0.79
CA THR A 46 -20.70 0.75 -0.23
C THR A 46 -20.37 2.21 -0.48
N ASP A 47 -19.59 2.83 0.40
CA ASP A 47 -19.32 4.27 0.37
C ASP A 47 -18.28 4.64 -0.70
N THR A 48 -18.40 5.85 -1.21
CA THR A 48 -17.40 6.53 -2.03
C THR A 48 -17.24 7.96 -1.57
N ASP A 49 -16.05 8.51 -1.76
CA ASP A 49 -15.79 9.92 -1.46
C ASP A 49 -15.88 10.77 -2.74
N PRO A 50 -16.72 11.81 -2.79
CA PRO A 50 -16.75 12.74 -3.92
C PRO A 50 -15.45 13.58 -4.05
N ALA A 51 -14.61 13.62 -3.00
CA ALA A 51 -13.32 14.28 -3.05
C ALA A 51 -12.27 13.50 -3.85
N TRP A 52 -12.43 12.18 -3.99
CA TRP A 52 -11.51 11.34 -4.76
C TRP A 52 -11.51 11.71 -6.23
N LEU A 53 -10.33 11.67 -6.84
CA LEU A 53 -10.17 11.87 -8.27
C LEU A 53 -10.99 10.83 -9.06
N ALA A 54 -10.97 9.56 -8.64
CA ALA A 54 -11.74 8.49 -9.28
C ALA A 54 -13.25 8.79 -9.36
N SER A 55 -13.82 9.37 -8.30
CA SER A 55 -15.23 9.77 -8.25
C SER A 55 -15.57 10.92 -9.20
N ARG A 56 -14.57 11.73 -9.58
CA ARG A 56 -14.73 12.89 -10.47
C ARG A 56 -14.52 12.57 -11.95
N MET A 57 -14.14 11.33 -12.27
CA MET A 57 -13.88 10.88 -13.65
C MET A 57 -15.14 10.48 -14.43
N GLY A 58 -16.34 10.67 -13.87
CA GLY A 58 -17.61 10.25 -14.49
C GLY A 58 -17.83 8.73 -14.50
N LEU A 59 -17.05 7.99 -13.71
CA LEU A 59 -17.22 6.55 -13.53
C LEU A 59 -18.44 6.25 -12.63
N SER A 60 -19.05 5.09 -12.82
CA SER A 60 -20.10 4.63 -11.90
C SER A 60 -19.53 4.38 -10.50
N THR A 61 -20.34 4.57 -9.46
CA THR A 61 -19.95 4.28 -8.06
C THR A 61 -19.39 2.87 -7.89
N ASN A 62 -19.97 1.87 -8.58
CA ASN A 62 -19.48 0.49 -8.55
C ASN A 62 -18.11 0.33 -9.20
N ALA A 63 -17.81 1.05 -10.29
CA ALA A 63 -16.50 1.01 -10.92
C ALA A 63 -15.44 1.64 -10.00
N VAL A 64 -15.74 2.80 -9.40
CA VAL A 64 -14.85 3.47 -8.43
C VAL A 64 -14.57 2.57 -7.23
N ARG A 65 -15.60 1.93 -6.67
CA ARG A 65 -15.41 0.98 -5.55
C ARG A 65 -14.56 -0.21 -5.97
N THR A 66 -14.88 -0.81 -7.11
CA THR A 66 -14.20 -2.02 -7.60
C THR A 66 -12.73 -1.81 -7.87
N ALA A 67 -12.39 -0.76 -8.61
CA ALA A 67 -11.00 -0.40 -8.87
C ALA A 67 -10.24 -0.15 -7.55
N GLY A 68 -10.87 0.56 -6.62
CA GLY A 68 -10.24 0.91 -5.34
C GLY A 68 -9.95 -0.29 -4.46
N TRP A 69 -10.92 -1.19 -4.26
CA TRP A 69 -10.69 -2.35 -3.40
C TRP A 69 -9.73 -3.36 -4.04
N LEU A 70 -9.70 -3.48 -5.38
CA LEU A 70 -8.72 -4.30 -6.08
C LEU A 70 -7.29 -3.78 -5.91
N LEU A 71 -7.08 -2.47 -6.09
CA LEU A 71 -5.77 -1.84 -5.87
C LEU A 71 -5.32 -1.96 -4.41
N TRP A 72 -6.25 -1.73 -3.48
CA TRP A 72 -6.03 -1.93 -2.05
C TRP A 72 -5.60 -3.37 -1.72
N MET A 73 -6.31 -4.36 -2.25
CA MET A 73 -5.97 -5.77 -2.08
C MET A 73 -4.63 -6.14 -2.68
N ALA A 74 -4.35 -5.67 -3.89
CA ALA A 74 -3.07 -5.87 -4.54
C ALA A 74 -1.93 -5.31 -3.68
N ALA A 75 -2.05 -4.07 -3.18
CA ALA A 75 -1.05 -3.47 -2.31
C ALA A 75 -0.85 -4.26 -1.01
N LEU A 76 -1.94 -4.59 -0.30
CA LEU A 76 -1.89 -5.34 0.95
C LEU A 76 -1.20 -6.70 0.78
N VAL A 77 -1.67 -7.50 -0.18
CA VAL A 77 -1.16 -8.86 -0.39
C VAL A 77 0.29 -8.80 -0.85
N ALA A 78 0.63 -7.93 -1.79
CA ALA A 78 1.98 -7.81 -2.30
C ALA A 78 2.97 -7.39 -1.20
N PHE A 79 2.63 -6.42 -0.34
CA PHE A 79 3.51 -6.02 0.77
C PHE A 79 3.67 -7.08 1.84
N VAL A 80 2.59 -7.76 2.22
CA VAL A 80 2.66 -8.85 3.21
C VAL A 80 3.52 -9.99 2.67
N LEU A 81 3.29 -10.42 1.42
CA LEU A 81 4.09 -11.47 0.79
C LEU A 81 5.55 -11.04 0.58
N ALA A 82 5.81 -9.77 0.28
CA ALA A 82 7.17 -9.24 0.20
C ALA A 82 7.91 -9.33 1.54
N GLY A 83 7.25 -8.97 2.64
CA GLY A 83 7.79 -9.12 3.99
C GLY A 83 8.07 -10.57 4.36
N LEU A 84 7.12 -11.48 4.10
CA LEU A 84 7.30 -12.92 4.32
C LEU A 84 8.43 -13.50 3.46
N GLY A 85 8.52 -13.09 2.19
CA GLY A 85 9.64 -13.42 1.32
C GLY A 85 10.97 -12.94 1.89
N ARG A 86 11.01 -11.72 2.44
CA ARG A 86 12.24 -11.19 3.05
C ARG A 86 12.64 -11.94 4.32
N LEU A 87 11.69 -12.50 5.08
CA LEU A 87 11.93 -13.40 6.22
C LEU A 87 12.38 -14.82 5.79
N GLY A 88 12.39 -15.13 4.50
CA GLY A 88 12.90 -16.39 3.97
C GLY A 88 11.85 -17.48 3.79
N LEU A 89 10.55 -17.13 3.73
CA LEU A 89 9.50 -18.11 3.46
C LEU A 89 9.76 -18.81 2.10
N PRO A 90 9.81 -20.16 2.04
CA PRO A 90 10.12 -20.90 0.82
C PRO A 90 9.22 -20.50 -0.36
N GLY A 91 9.81 -20.32 -1.54
CA GLY A 91 9.11 -19.86 -2.74
C GLY A 91 8.92 -18.34 -2.84
N LEU A 92 8.82 -17.61 -1.72
CA LEU A 92 8.70 -16.14 -1.72
C LEU A 92 10.03 -15.40 -1.62
N ALA A 93 11.08 -16.06 -1.13
CA ALA A 93 12.38 -15.41 -0.92
C ALA A 93 12.99 -14.81 -2.19
N ALA A 94 12.78 -15.40 -3.37
CA ALA A 94 13.24 -14.81 -4.63
C ALA A 94 12.34 -13.67 -5.13
N LEU A 95 11.10 -13.59 -4.61
CA LEU A 95 10.05 -12.69 -5.09
C LEU A 95 9.89 -11.46 -4.20
N TRP A 96 10.61 -11.32 -3.09
CA TRP A 96 10.39 -10.23 -2.13
C TRP A 96 10.49 -8.84 -2.79
N ALA A 97 11.49 -8.62 -3.65
CA ALA A 97 11.72 -7.34 -4.31
C ALA A 97 10.65 -7.03 -5.37
N PRO A 98 10.32 -7.92 -6.34
CA PRO A 98 9.24 -7.64 -7.28
C PRO A 98 7.87 -7.50 -6.60
N LEU A 99 7.60 -8.25 -5.52
CA LEU A 99 6.38 -8.08 -4.73
C LEU A 99 6.33 -6.71 -4.04
N ALA A 100 7.42 -6.26 -3.42
CA ALA A 100 7.49 -4.94 -2.81
C ALA A 100 7.30 -3.82 -3.85
N ALA A 101 7.88 -3.98 -5.04
CA ALA A 101 7.69 -3.04 -6.15
C ALA A 101 6.23 -3.02 -6.64
N ALA A 102 5.62 -4.20 -6.85
CA ALA A 102 4.23 -4.30 -7.26
C ALA A 102 3.27 -3.68 -6.23
N GLY A 103 3.49 -3.96 -4.93
CA GLY A 103 2.74 -3.35 -3.84
C GLY A 103 2.89 -1.84 -3.81
N SER A 104 4.11 -1.34 -4.04
CA SER A 104 4.38 0.10 -4.07
C SER A 104 3.70 0.81 -5.25
N LEU A 105 3.71 0.21 -6.42
CA LEU A 105 3.02 0.74 -7.59
C LEU A 105 1.50 0.74 -7.40
N ALA A 106 0.93 -0.38 -6.92
CA ALA A 106 -0.50 -0.47 -6.64
C ALA A 106 -0.93 0.58 -5.59
N SER A 107 -0.14 0.77 -4.53
CA SER A 107 -0.39 1.78 -3.50
C SER A 107 -0.28 3.19 -4.05
N LEU A 108 0.71 3.52 -4.89
CA LEU A 108 0.82 4.84 -5.51
C LEU A 108 -0.35 5.17 -6.45
N ILE A 109 -0.81 4.19 -7.24
CA ILE A 109 -1.99 4.36 -8.09
C ILE A 109 -3.22 4.58 -7.21
N LEU A 110 -3.40 3.77 -6.17
CA LEU A 110 -4.47 3.94 -5.20
C LEU A 110 -4.43 5.33 -4.56
N LEU A 111 -3.27 5.78 -4.10
CA LEU A 111 -3.08 7.11 -3.52
C LEU A 111 -3.40 8.24 -4.50
N ALA A 112 -2.98 8.13 -5.75
CA ALA A 112 -3.25 9.15 -6.76
C ALA A 112 -4.75 9.33 -7.04
N PHE A 113 -5.50 8.23 -7.12
CA PHE A 113 -6.92 8.28 -7.50
C PHE A 113 -7.88 8.52 -6.34
N TYR A 114 -7.45 8.30 -5.11
CA TYR A 114 -8.28 8.33 -3.90
C TYR A 114 -7.54 9.10 -2.79
N TRP A 115 -6.96 10.22 -3.19
CA TRP A 115 -6.04 10.99 -2.37
C TRP A 115 -6.72 11.61 -1.14
N HIS A 116 -5.93 11.73 -0.07
CA HIS A 116 -6.19 12.60 1.06
C HIS A 116 -4.85 13.20 1.54
N PRO A 117 -4.78 14.47 1.98
CA PRO A 117 -3.51 15.11 2.37
C PRO A 117 -2.70 14.36 3.44
N TRP A 118 -3.37 13.62 4.32
CA TRP A 118 -2.72 12.83 5.36
C TRP A 118 -1.94 11.62 4.82
N PHE A 119 -2.12 11.27 3.55
CA PHE A 119 -1.40 10.17 2.91
C PHE A 119 -0.02 10.55 2.35
N ILE A 120 0.47 11.76 2.60
CA ILE A 120 1.78 12.19 2.10
C ILE A 120 2.93 11.29 2.57
N ALA A 121 2.86 10.80 3.81
CA ALA A 121 3.82 9.82 4.33
C ALA A 121 3.74 8.49 3.58
N ALA A 122 2.54 8.02 3.25
CA ALA A 122 2.35 6.79 2.48
C ALA A 122 2.94 6.94 1.06
N ALA A 123 2.71 8.07 0.39
CA ALA A 123 3.33 8.33 -0.92
C ALA A 123 4.86 8.30 -0.84
N GLY A 124 5.45 8.97 0.16
CA GLY A 124 6.89 8.96 0.39
C GLY A 124 7.47 7.56 0.63
N ILE A 125 6.81 6.76 1.46
CA ILE A 125 7.23 5.37 1.73
C ILE A 125 7.31 4.54 0.45
N ASN A 126 6.25 4.59 -0.37
CA ASN A 126 6.20 3.82 -1.62
C ASN A 126 7.28 4.26 -2.61
N LEU A 127 7.53 5.57 -2.73
CA LEU A 127 8.58 6.12 -3.58
C LEU A 127 9.97 5.68 -3.09
N ILE A 128 10.22 5.72 -1.77
CA ILE A 128 11.49 5.27 -1.19
C ILE A 128 11.70 3.77 -1.41
N LEU A 129 10.66 2.94 -1.26
CA LEU A 129 10.77 1.50 -1.53
C LEU A 129 11.10 1.23 -3.00
N LEU A 130 10.41 1.88 -3.94
CA LEU A 130 10.71 1.76 -5.37
C LEU A 130 12.12 2.21 -5.70
N ALA A 131 12.53 3.36 -5.17
CA ALA A 131 13.87 3.90 -5.36
C ALA A 131 14.94 2.96 -4.79
N GLY A 132 14.72 2.42 -3.59
CA GLY A 132 15.61 1.47 -2.94
C GLY A 132 15.73 0.15 -3.71
N ILE A 133 14.63 -0.38 -4.24
CA ILE A 133 14.64 -1.57 -5.10
C ILE A 133 15.38 -1.30 -6.40
N TRP A 134 15.08 -0.19 -7.08
CA TRP A 134 15.72 0.20 -8.33
C TRP A 134 17.23 0.36 -8.18
N MET A 135 17.67 1.06 -7.13
CA MET A 135 19.08 1.33 -6.85
C MET A 135 19.80 0.20 -6.10
N HIS A 136 19.09 -0.88 -5.75
CA HIS A 136 19.61 -1.93 -4.87
C HIS A 136 20.17 -1.38 -3.55
N TRP A 137 19.50 -0.37 -2.99
CA TRP A 137 19.92 0.36 -1.80
C TRP A 137 18.93 0.18 -0.63
N PRO A 138 19.43 -0.05 0.60
CA PRO A 138 20.84 -0.27 0.94
C PRO A 138 21.31 -1.68 0.53
N ALA A 139 22.55 -1.81 0.03
CA ALA A 139 23.08 -3.07 -0.51
C ALA A 139 22.97 -4.26 0.46
N SER A 140 23.05 -4.01 1.77
CA SER A 140 22.88 -5.01 2.83
C SER A 140 21.52 -5.74 2.79
N VAL A 141 20.50 -5.11 2.22
CA VAL A 141 19.16 -5.71 2.06
C VAL A 141 19.11 -6.69 0.89
N PHE A 142 19.95 -6.51 -0.14
CA PHE A 142 19.90 -7.29 -1.39
C PHE A 142 20.92 -8.43 -1.43
N THR A 143 21.93 -8.42 -0.56
CA THR A 143 22.83 -9.55 -0.40
C THR A 143 22.11 -10.77 0.17
N LYS A 144 22.61 -11.97 -0.12
CA LYS A 144 22.13 -13.22 0.49
C LYS A 144 22.52 -13.27 1.97
#